data_AF-A0AAJ6VSW4-F1
#
_entry.id   AF-A0AAJ6VSW4-F1
#
_cell.length_a   1.000
_cell.length_b   1.000
_cell.length_c   1.000
_cell.angle_alpha   90.00
_cell.angle_beta   90.00
_cell.angle_gamma   90.00
#
_symmetry.space_group_name_H-M   'P 1'
#
loop_
_entity.id
_entity.type
_entity.pdbx_description
1 polymer ?
#
loop_
_entity_poly.entity_id
_entity_poly.type
_entity_poly.pdbx_seq_one_letter_code
_entity_poly.pdbx_strand_id
1 'polypeptide(L)'
;MTSTSSASAFDDKRPISMSFRHSQSGRPDSPHTPQHHLRSNNSSFASTSSASTSFRGEEDAIIFEFGSRWLRAGFEGESTPMCVVGCGPEESRRVGDYRGWLRSNNETDTSRSRPVKADEWAGAYELWKMDVRDMNMALIDDKIERMFRETYNKYLLTDAGTSRLVLVLPSIMPHPLLSSLLSTLFSRWRFPSITLLTSATMAVVAAGLRSGLVVDIGWAETIVTGIYEYREMEIKRSTRAMKSLLQETGRFLTRLSDDSRAAQSADEISVHYELCEEIASRFLWCKPKAASQGSAATQQQQPVEGQGEDAGAADRHTTSQSDATVSLPSPSGSGSTYIDLPFSKLAEPVEKVLFAEGLADCELDDEEKPLPLLVYNALLSLPPDVRGTCMSRIVFIGGGSNIPGVRQRILQDVASLVEKYGWSPVRGKVIEQQRQKLESLRLSQQAIPTVTKQESANEAPDERSTPDAQAEEEIDPIEQKIRRNNKDKDAHPPVQGVLREVESLGPWAGASLLTSLKIRGLVEIEREKYLQHGLAGASRDLEHGHAPDRRSGLRTGGDRSSWTLAGWG
;
A
#
# COMPACT_ATOMS: atom_id res chain seq x y z
N MET A 1 17.31 -41.61 -78.42
CA MET A 1 18.64 -42.00 -78.95
C MET A 1 19.57 -42.23 -77.77
N THR A 2 20.17 -43.44 -77.72
CA THR A 2 21.46 -43.86 -77.11
C THR A 2 22.24 -42.79 -76.30
N SER A 3 22.94 -43.02 -75.19
CA SER A 3 23.63 -44.21 -74.66
C SER A 3 24.55 -43.76 -73.50
N THR A 4 24.54 -44.49 -72.39
CA THR A 4 25.73 -45.15 -71.79
C THR A 4 27.09 -44.91 -72.46
N SER A 5 28.12 -44.50 -71.71
CA SER A 5 29.39 -45.23 -71.53
C SER A 5 30.33 -44.50 -70.56
N SER A 6 31.34 -45.24 -70.09
CA SER A 6 31.96 -45.22 -68.77
C SER A 6 33.46 -44.91 -68.80
N ALA A 7 34.04 -44.78 -67.58
CA ALA A 7 35.44 -44.92 -67.16
C ALA A 7 36.16 -43.58 -66.86
N SER A 8 36.88 -43.38 -65.74
CA SER A 8 37.58 -44.33 -64.87
C SER A 8 38.01 -43.71 -63.52
N ALA A 9 38.25 -44.61 -62.56
CA ALA A 9 39.19 -44.58 -61.44
C ALA A 9 38.80 -43.93 -60.08
N PHE A 10 38.97 -44.78 -59.06
CA PHE A 10 38.57 -44.74 -57.66
C PHE A 10 39.55 -44.04 -56.70
N ASP A 11 38.98 -43.65 -55.55
CA ASP A 11 39.47 -43.64 -54.15
C ASP A 11 40.62 -42.75 -53.63
N ASP A 12 40.19 -41.80 -52.80
CA ASP A 12 40.45 -41.66 -51.35
C ASP A 12 41.88 -41.81 -50.77
N LYS A 13 42.39 -40.71 -50.18
CA LYS A 13 42.90 -40.62 -48.78
C LYS A 13 43.52 -39.23 -48.47
N ARG A 14 43.11 -38.64 -47.34
CA ARG A 14 43.78 -37.51 -46.62
C ARG A 14 45.10 -37.99 -45.95
N PRO A 15 45.80 -37.19 -45.10
CA PRO A 15 46.44 -35.86 -45.24
C PRO A 15 47.93 -35.89 -44.78
N ILE A 16 48.77 -34.89 -45.11
CA ILE A 16 50.12 -34.73 -44.50
C ILE A 16 50.50 -33.25 -44.23
N SER A 17 51.10 -33.08 -43.04
CA SER A 17 51.75 -31.96 -42.36
C SER A 17 53.04 -31.41 -43.02
N MET A 18 53.47 -30.17 -42.71
CA MET A 18 54.78 -29.89 -42.09
C MET A 18 55.03 -28.41 -41.69
N SER A 19 55.70 -28.28 -40.53
CA SER A 19 56.08 -27.09 -39.76
C SER A 19 57.44 -26.46 -40.16
N PHE A 20 57.79 -25.31 -39.55
CA PHE A 20 59.07 -24.86 -38.93
C PHE A 20 59.19 -23.31 -39.01
N ARG A 21 59.79 -22.49 -38.11
CA ARG A 21 60.23 -22.49 -36.69
C ARG A 21 60.82 -21.07 -36.36
N HIS A 22 61.10 -20.83 -35.07
CA HIS A 22 61.95 -19.80 -34.40
C HIS A 22 61.33 -18.43 -34.02
N SER A 23 61.55 -17.85 -32.82
CA SER A 23 62.54 -18.08 -31.76
C SER A 23 62.06 -17.55 -30.38
N GLN A 24 62.56 -18.14 -29.28
CA GLN A 24 62.44 -17.67 -27.89
C GLN A 24 63.81 -17.17 -27.37
N SER A 25 63.80 -16.22 -26.44
CA SER A 25 64.86 -16.01 -25.45
C SER A 25 64.24 -15.93 -24.06
N GLY A 26 64.70 -16.77 -23.13
CA GLY A 26 64.22 -16.81 -21.75
C GLY A 26 65.27 -16.38 -20.72
N ARG A 27 64.81 -16.08 -19.50
CA ARG A 27 65.44 -16.34 -18.18
C ARG A 27 64.46 -16.00 -17.03
N PRO A 28 64.68 -16.49 -15.78
CA PRO A 28 63.70 -17.32 -15.06
C PRO A 28 63.20 -16.71 -13.74
N ASP A 29 62.02 -17.13 -13.24
CA ASP A 29 61.71 -17.12 -11.79
C ASP A 29 60.55 -18.08 -11.43
N SER A 30 60.87 -19.00 -10.52
CA SER A 30 60.06 -19.72 -9.49
C SER A 30 58.73 -20.46 -9.82
N PRO A 31 58.47 -21.65 -9.23
CA PRO A 31 57.29 -22.45 -9.54
C PRO A 31 56.09 -22.00 -8.70
N HIS A 32 55.19 -21.20 -9.27
CA HIS A 32 53.87 -20.99 -8.67
C HIS A 32 52.83 -21.89 -9.34
N THR A 33 52.19 -22.72 -8.52
CA THR A 33 51.01 -23.50 -8.86
C THR A 33 49.88 -22.59 -9.34
N PRO A 34 49.16 -22.92 -10.42
CA PRO A 34 47.99 -22.14 -10.84
C PRO A 34 46.93 -22.28 -9.75
N GLN A 35 46.55 -21.16 -9.13
CA GLN A 35 45.43 -21.16 -8.19
C GLN A 35 44.16 -21.52 -8.95
N HIS A 36 43.70 -22.74 -8.69
CA HIS A 36 42.40 -23.24 -9.06
C HIS A 36 41.37 -22.35 -8.36
N HIS A 37 40.90 -21.29 -9.03
CA HIS A 37 39.72 -20.56 -8.59
C HIS A 37 38.59 -21.58 -8.52
N LEU A 38 38.23 -21.93 -7.29
CA LEU A 38 37.01 -22.65 -6.96
C LEU A 38 35.85 -21.86 -7.58
N ARG A 39 35.39 -22.33 -8.73
CA ARG A 39 34.03 -22.04 -9.20
C ARG A 39 33.08 -22.65 -8.16
N SER A 40 32.72 -21.86 -7.16
CA SER A 40 31.44 -22.02 -6.50
C SER A 40 30.37 -21.60 -7.51
N ASN A 41 29.91 -22.58 -8.28
CA ASN A 41 28.70 -22.50 -9.11
C ASN A 41 27.46 -22.37 -8.22
N ASN A 42 27.30 -21.24 -7.54
CA ASN A 42 26.05 -20.83 -6.91
C ASN A 42 25.64 -19.45 -7.45
N SER A 43 25.58 -19.35 -8.79
CA SER A 43 24.95 -18.25 -9.50
C SER A 43 23.58 -18.70 -10.00
N SER A 44 22.59 -18.74 -9.10
CA SER A 44 21.17 -18.86 -9.47
C SER A 44 20.51 -17.48 -9.70
N PHE A 45 21.31 -16.41 -9.83
CA PHE A 45 20.85 -15.06 -10.17
C PHE A 45 21.32 -14.66 -11.57
N ALA A 46 20.64 -15.19 -12.58
CA ALA A 46 20.51 -14.51 -13.87
C ALA A 46 19.13 -13.83 -13.83
N SER A 47 19.03 -12.60 -13.34
CA SER A 47 19.14 -11.39 -14.17
C SER A 47 18.31 -11.47 -15.44
N THR A 48 17.00 -11.27 -15.32
CA THR A 48 16.17 -10.67 -16.38
C THR A 48 16.07 -9.16 -16.13
N SER A 49 17.20 -8.48 -16.16
CA SER A 49 17.27 -7.03 -16.28
C SER A 49 18.55 -6.70 -17.08
N SER A 50 18.35 -6.38 -18.35
CA SER A 50 19.22 -5.61 -19.23
C SER A 50 20.74 -5.85 -19.15
N ALA A 51 21.25 -6.60 -20.13
CA ALA A 51 22.67 -6.86 -20.38
C ALA A 51 23.51 -5.62 -20.82
N SER A 52 23.32 -4.44 -20.21
CA SER A 52 24.04 -3.22 -20.60
C SER A 52 24.67 -2.39 -19.47
N THR A 53 24.58 -2.78 -18.20
CA THR A 53 25.13 -1.97 -17.08
C THR A 53 26.43 -2.48 -16.45
N SER A 54 26.96 -3.64 -16.86
CA SER A 54 28.12 -4.27 -16.17
C SER A 54 29.52 -3.69 -16.49
N PHE A 55 29.66 -2.39 -16.79
CA PHE A 55 30.98 -1.78 -17.03
C PHE A 55 31.25 -0.44 -16.34
N ARG A 56 30.36 0.07 -15.48
CA ARG A 56 30.66 1.22 -14.61
C ARG A 56 30.32 0.86 -13.17
N GLY A 57 31.31 0.98 -12.28
CA GLY A 57 31.24 0.61 -10.86
C GLY A 57 30.39 1.56 -10.02
N GLU A 58 29.13 1.77 -10.39
CA GLU A 58 28.14 2.31 -9.47
C GLU A 58 27.60 1.16 -8.63
N GLU A 59 27.85 1.18 -7.32
CA GLU A 59 27.31 0.18 -6.40
C GLU A 59 25.78 0.21 -6.38
N ASP A 60 25.16 -0.96 -6.29
CA ASP A 60 23.71 -1.10 -6.21
C ASP A 60 23.18 -0.45 -4.93
N ALA A 61 22.05 0.26 -5.02
CA ALA A 61 21.42 0.80 -3.83
C ALA A 61 20.90 -0.29 -2.93
N ILE A 62 20.97 -0.02 -1.63
CA ILE A 62 20.28 -0.81 -0.62
C ILE A 62 19.01 -0.04 -0.23
N ILE A 63 17.88 -0.74 -0.26
CA ILE A 63 16.56 -0.17 0.04
C ILE A 63 16.12 -0.69 1.40
N PHE A 64 15.61 0.21 2.23
CA PHE A 64 14.96 -0.10 3.50
C PHE A 64 13.57 0.51 3.54
N GLU A 65 12.55 -0.32 3.70
CA GLU A 65 11.17 0.09 3.93
C GLU A 65 10.86 -0.02 5.42
N PHE A 66 10.57 1.12 6.05
CA PHE A 66 10.20 1.14 7.46
C PHE A 66 8.69 1.20 7.65
N GLY A 67 8.17 0.24 8.40
CA GLY A 67 6.88 0.34 9.07
C GLY A 67 7.06 0.55 10.58
N SER A 68 5.95 0.79 11.29
CA SER A 68 5.95 0.92 12.76
C SER A 68 6.32 -0.36 13.52
N ARG A 69 6.38 -1.52 12.83
CA ARG A 69 6.64 -2.84 13.41
C ARG A 69 7.64 -3.69 12.61
N TRP A 70 7.53 -3.64 11.28
CA TRP A 70 8.35 -4.43 10.37
C TRP A 70 9.29 -3.52 9.58
N LEU A 71 10.53 -3.97 9.41
CA LEU A 71 11.54 -3.42 8.51
C LEU A 71 11.72 -4.41 7.35
N ARG A 72 11.63 -3.92 6.11
CA ARG A 72 11.94 -4.72 4.92
C ARG A 72 13.20 -4.18 4.28
N ALA A 73 14.10 -5.05 3.84
CA ALA A 73 15.35 -4.65 3.21
C ALA A 73 15.78 -5.62 2.10
N GLY A 74 16.68 -5.14 1.25
CA GLY A 74 17.09 -5.83 0.02
C GLY A 74 17.74 -4.87 -0.99
N PHE A 75 18.01 -5.40 -2.19
CA PHE A 75 18.73 -4.69 -3.24
C PHE A 75 17.78 -4.08 -4.28
N GLU A 76 18.26 -3.06 -4.99
CA GLU A 76 17.54 -2.52 -6.13
C GLU A 76 17.37 -3.56 -7.26
N GLY A 77 16.24 -3.50 -7.97
CA GLY A 77 15.93 -4.41 -9.07
C GLY A 77 15.25 -5.72 -8.67
N GLU A 78 15.20 -6.04 -7.36
CA GLU A 78 14.47 -7.21 -6.87
C GLU A 78 12.97 -6.93 -6.73
N SER A 79 12.12 -7.90 -7.09
CA SER A 79 10.66 -7.77 -7.03
C SER A 79 10.11 -7.89 -5.60
N THR A 80 10.81 -8.60 -4.72
CA THR A 80 10.44 -8.84 -3.33
C THR A 80 11.61 -8.47 -2.42
N PRO A 81 11.35 -8.03 -1.18
CA PRO A 81 12.42 -7.76 -0.23
C PRO A 81 13.18 -9.05 0.10
N MET A 82 14.49 -8.93 0.28
CA MET A 82 15.36 -10.04 0.67
C MET A 82 15.08 -10.50 2.10
N CYS A 83 14.73 -9.57 2.99
CA CYS A 83 14.40 -9.89 4.38
C CYS A 83 13.30 -8.99 4.94
N VAL A 84 12.57 -9.54 5.91
CA VAL A 84 11.61 -8.83 6.75
C VAL A 84 11.99 -9.10 8.20
N VAL A 85 12.34 -8.04 8.93
CA VAL A 85 12.79 -8.08 10.32
C VAL A 85 11.76 -7.34 11.16
N GLY A 86 11.35 -7.92 12.30
CA GLY A 86 10.36 -7.32 13.19
C GLY A 86 10.92 -7.12 14.58
N CYS A 87 10.49 -6.05 15.26
CA CYS A 87 10.90 -5.82 16.63
C CYS A 87 10.18 -6.76 17.60
N GLY A 88 10.96 -7.49 18.41
CA GLY A 88 10.44 -8.29 19.51
C GLY A 88 10.77 -7.72 20.90
N PRO A 89 10.26 -8.35 21.98
CA PRO A 89 10.59 -7.99 23.35
C PRO A 89 12.10 -8.05 23.65
N GLU A 90 12.81 -8.98 23.00
CA GLU A 90 14.26 -9.15 23.12
C GLU A 90 15.05 -7.96 22.58
N GLU A 91 14.57 -7.34 21.49
CA GLU A 91 15.21 -6.16 20.89
C GLU A 91 14.93 -4.88 21.67
N SER A 92 13.86 -4.88 22.47
CA SER A 92 13.47 -3.78 23.36
C SER A 92 14.28 -3.71 24.66
N ARG A 93 15.26 -4.60 24.86
CA ARG A 93 16.11 -4.64 26.05
C ARG A 93 17.00 -3.41 26.17
N ARG A 94 17.21 -2.99 27.41
CA ARG A 94 18.17 -1.93 27.78
C ARG A 94 19.38 -2.52 28.48
N VAL A 95 20.47 -1.76 28.52
CA VAL A 95 21.62 -2.10 29.36
C VAL A 95 21.14 -2.16 30.82
N GLY A 96 21.37 -3.31 31.47
CA GLY A 96 20.88 -3.58 32.83
C GLY A 96 19.48 -4.23 32.90
N ASP A 97 18.84 -4.51 31.76
CA ASP A 97 17.64 -5.34 31.72
C ASP A 97 18.01 -6.83 31.76
N TYR A 98 17.84 -7.44 32.94
CA TYR A 98 18.12 -8.86 33.17
C TYR A 98 16.89 -9.75 33.03
N ARG A 99 15.77 -9.30 32.43
CA ARG A 99 14.54 -10.10 32.27
C ARG A 99 14.78 -11.48 31.66
N GLY A 100 15.69 -11.60 30.68
CA GLY A 100 16.06 -12.90 30.07
C GLY A 100 16.88 -13.82 30.98
N TRP A 101 17.54 -13.26 32.00
CA TRP A 101 18.35 -13.99 33.00
C TRP A 101 17.59 -14.23 34.31
N LEU A 102 16.57 -13.43 34.58
CA LEU A 102 15.54 -13.67 35.59
C LEU A 102 14.64 -14.81 35.11
N ARG A 103 15.22 -16.00 34.90
CA ARG A 103 14.43 -17.23 34.87
C ARG A 103 13.75 -17.33 36.23
N SER A 104 12.44 -17.06 36.25
CA SER A 104 11.63 -17.28 37.43
C SER A 104 11.81 -18.75 37.84
N ASN A 105 12.27 -19.01 39.06
CA ASN A 105 12.41 -20.36 39.63
C ASN A 105 11.07 -21.11 39.78
N ASN A 106 9.98 -20.58 39.20
CA ASN A 106 8.66 -21.19 39.17
C ASN A 106 8.42 -21.79 37.77
N GLU A 107 9.08 -22.90 37.47
CA GLU A 107 8.81 -23.74 36.28
C GLU A 107 7.36 -24.30 36.24
N THR A 108 6.54 -24.03 37.26
CA THR A 108 5.14 -24.47 37.33
C THR A 108 4.11 -23.41 36.90
N ASP A 109 4.52 -22.18 36.57
CA ASP A 109 3.59 -21.08 36.25
C ASP A 109 3.74 -20.56 34.80
N THR A 110 4.29 -21.39 33.91
CA THR A 110 4.42 -21.12 32.46
C THR A 110 3.10 -21.16 31.70
N SER A 111 1.99 -21.51 32.35
CA SER A 111 0.68 -21.71 31.72
C SER A 111 -0.23 -20.47 31.75
N ARG A 112 0.04 -19.48 32.61
CA ARG A 112 -0.77 -18.28 32.72
C ARG A 112 0.07 -17.03 32.51
N SER A 113 0.05 -16.53 31.27
CA SER A 113 0.51 -15.16 31.04
C SER A 113 -0.32 -14.23 31.91
N ARG A 114 0.36 -13.45 32.76
CA ARG A 114 -0.30 -12.48 33.63
C ARG A 114 -1.09 -11.50 32.76
N PRO A 115 -2.27 -11.06 33.21
CA PRO A 115 -3.01 -10.03 32.49
C PRO A 115 -2.15 -8.78 32.37
N VAL A 116 -1.92 -8.33 31.13
CA VAL A 116 -1.18 -7.10 30.80
C VAL A 116 -2.14 -6.14 30.12
N LYS A 117 -1.95 -4.83 30.34
CA LYS A 117 -2.72 -3.82 29.60
C LYS A 117 -2.47 -3.94 28.11
N ALA A 118 -3.51 -3.76 27.30
CA ALA A 118 -3.45 -3.92 25.84
C ALA A 118 -2.31 -3.11 25.17
N ASP A 119 -2.02 -1.92 25.67
CA ASP A 119 -0.98 -1.04 25.10
C ASP A 119 0.45 -1.50 25.39
N GLU A 120 0.71 -2.08 26.56
CA GLU A 120 2.00 -2.65 26.91
C GLU A 120 2.20 -3.99 26.20
N TRP A 121 1.13 -4.78 26.10
CA TRP A 121 1.13 -6.07 25.42
C TRP A 121 1.51 -5.95 23.94
N ALA A 122 0.89 -5.01 23.21
CA ALA A 122 1.25 -4.75 21.80
C ALA A 122 2.56 -3.95 21.66
N GLY A 123 2.84 -3.05 22.60
CA GLY A 123 3.97 -2.12 22.52
C GLY A 123 5.35 -2.77 22.54
N ALA A 124 5.47 -3.99 23.09
CA ALA A 124 6.72 -4.74 23.09
C ALA A 124 7.19 -5.15 21.68
N TYR A 125 6.27 -5.22 20.72
CA TYR A 125 6.52 -5.63 19.34
C TYR A 125 6.56 -4.45 18.35
N GLU A 126 6.61 -3.22 18.85
CA GLU A 126 6.65 -2.01 18.03
C GLU A 126 8.09 -1.50 17.90
N LEU A 127 8.45 -1.03 16.70
CA LEU A 127 9.67 -0.27 16.48
C LEU A 127 9.51 1.14 17.07
N TRP A 128 8.45 1.84 16.67
CA TRP A 128 8.08 3.17 17.18
C TRP A 128 6.56 3.37 17.16
N LYS A 129 6.10 4.37 17.92
CA LYS A 129 4.73 4.89 17.90
C LYS A 129 4.74 6.24 17.18
N MET A 130 3.64 6.59 16.53
CA MET A 130 3.52 7.93 15.91
C MET A 130 3.29 9.04 16.95
N ASP A 131 2.79 8.70 18.13
CA ASP A 131 2.72 9.63 19.26
C ASP A 131 4.05 9.64 20.02
N VAL A 132 4.77 10.76 19.92
CA VAL A 132 6.13 10.93 20.45
C VAL A 132 6.14 11.34 21.92
N ARG A 133 5.00 11.75 22.51
CA ARG A 133 4.95 12.38 23.85
C ARG A 133 5.55 11.53 24.97
N ASP A 134 5.25 10.23 24.97
CA ASP A 134 5.67 9.28 26.01
C ASP A 134 6.81 8.36 25.55
N MET A 135 7.51 8.73 24.48
CA MET A 135 8.53 7.88 23.86
C MET A 135 9.94 8.19 24.36
N ASN A 136 10.70 7.12 24.62
CA ASN A 136 12.13 7.24 24.88
C ASN A 136 12.91 7.11 23.57
N MET A 137 13.40 8.23 23.05
CA MET A 137 14.12 8.28 21.77
C MET A 137 15.39 7.42 21.75
N ALA A 138 16.15 7.40 22.85
CA ALA A 138 17.39 6.61 22.93
C ALA A 138 17.12 5.11 22.78
N LEU A 139 15.96 4.61 23.24
CA LEU A 139 15.56 3.23 23.01
C LEU A 139 15.26 2.96 21.53
N ILE A 140 14.71 3.94 20.81
CA ILE A 140 14.42 3.81 19.38
C ILE A 140 15.73 3.80 18.60
N ASP A 141 16.68 4.67 18.92
CA ASP A 141 18.03 4.67 18.32
C ASP A 141 18.70 3.30 18.46
N ASP A 142 18.66 2.74 19.67
CA ASP A 142 19.15 1.40 19.99
C ASP A 142 18.43 0.29 19.20
N LYS A 143 17.10 0.39 19.04
CA LYS A 143 16.31 -0.57 18.26
C LYS A 143 16.68 -0.52 16.78
N ILE A 144 16.70 0.67 16.20
CA ILE A 144 17.10 0.90 14.80
C ILE A 144 18.51 0.32 14.59
N GLU A 145 19.43 0.56 15.52
CA GLU A 145 20.78 0.00 15.42
C GLU A 145 20.80 -1.51 15.41
N ARG A 146 20.09 -2.16 16.33
CA ARG A 146 20.03 -3.62 16.40
C ARG A 146 19.44 -4.21 15.13
N MET A 147 18.36 -3.63 14.63
CA MET A 147 17.72 -4.07 13.39
C MET A 147 18.65 -3.92 12.18
N PHE A 148 19.35 -2.78 12.05
CA PHE A 148 20.33 -2.58 10.96
C PHE A 148 21.48 -3.56 11.06
N ARG A 149 22.02 -3.75 12.27
CA ARG A 149 23.10 -4.70 12.50
C ARG A 149 22.68 -6.13 12.18
N GLU A 150 21.47 -6.55 12.55
CA GLU A 150 20.95 -7.87 12.17
C GLU A 150 20.76 -7.96 10.65
N THR A 151 20.15 -6.95 10.04
CA THR A 151 19.87 -6.92 8.60
C THR A 151 21.14 -7.09 7.77
N TYR A 152 22.18 -6.30 8.05
CA TYR A 152 23.46 -6.39 7.34
C TYR A 152 24.21 -7.68 7.63
N ASN A 153 24.30 -8.12 8.89
CA ASN A 153 25.12 -9.28 9.25
C ASN A 153 24.48 -10.64 8.92
N LYS A 154 23.15 -10.72 8.91
CA LYS A 154 22.42 -11.99 8.75
C LYS A 154 21.83 -12.16 7.35
N TYR A 155 21.38 -11.07 6.73
CA TYR A 155 20.63 -11.14 5.48
C TYR A 155 21.39 -10.54 4.29
N LEU A 156 21.81 -9.27 4.36
CA LEU A 156 22.45 -8.60 3.22
C LEU A 156 23.89 -9.06 2.98
N LEU A 157 24.64 -9.38 4.04
CA LEU A 157 26.02 -9.85 4.00
C LEU A 157 26.99 -8.92 3.23
N THR A 158 26.69 -7.61 3.24
CA THR A 158 27.50 -6.55 2.62
C THR A 158 28.08 -5.60 3.66
N ASP A 159 29.11 -4.84 3.27
CA ASP A 159 29.62 -3.78 4.12
C ASP A 159 28.65 -2.60 4.14
N ALA A 160 28.41 -2.06 5.32
CA ALA A 160 27.49 -0.94 5.49
C ALA A 160 28.23 0.38 5.27
N GLY A 161 27.61 1.31 4.53
CA GLY A 161 28.15 2.65 4.31
C GLY A 161 28.95 2.85 3.02
N THR A 162 29.18 1.81 2.21
CA THR A 162 29.80 1.97 0.88
C THR A 162 28.78 2.38 -0.18
N SER A 163 27.59 1.77 -0.14
CA SER A 163 26.54 1.97 -1.12
C SER A 163 25.55 3.07 -0.75
N ARG A 164 24.86 3.61 -1.75
CA ARG A 164 23.77 4.59 -1.53
C ARG A 164 22.59 3.91 -0.82
N LEU A 165 21.99 4.63 0.12
CA LEU A 165 20.86 4.13 0.91
C LEU A 165 19.55 4.78 0.47
N VAL A 166 18.50 3.98 0.29
CA VAL A 166 17.15 4.48 -0.05
C VAL A 166 16.18 4.05 1.04
N LEU A 167 15.48 5.02 1.62
CA LEU A 167 14.50 4.79 2.68
C LEU A 167 13.09 5.02 2.15
N VAL A 168 12.24 4.01 2.28
CA VAL A 168 10.81 4.11 2.03
C VAL A 168 10.11 4.33 3.36
N LEU A 169 9.52 5.51 3.53
CA LEU A 169 8.91 5.96 4.78
C LEU A 169 7.45 6.39 4.54
N PRO A 170 6.57 6.30 5.56
CA PRO A 170 5.27 6.96 5.50
C PRO A 170 5.45 8.48 5.40
N SER A 171 4.56 9.15 4.66
CA SER A 171 4.63 10.58 4.40
C SER A 171 4.40 11.42 5.66
N ILE A 172 3.59 10.93 6.59
CA ILE A 172 3.35 11.57 7.89
C ILE A 172 4.25 10.91 8.94
N MET A 173 5.49 11.37 9.05
CA MET A 173 6.42 10.94 10.09
C MET A 173 6.80 12.11 11.00
N PRO A 174 6.65 11.99 12.33
CA PRO A 174 7.11 13.01 13.26
C PRO A 174 8.61 13.33 13.08
N HIS A 175 8.94 14.62 13.01
CA HIS A 175 10.32 15.10 12.87
C HIS A 175 11.31 14.52 13.88
N PRO A 176 10.97 14.32 15.17
CA PRO A 176 11.89 13.69 16.11
C PRO A 176 12.29 12.26 15.71
N LEU A 177 11.35 11.48 15.16
CA LEU A 177 11.62 10.10 14.70
C LEU A 177 12.47 10.11 13.43
N LEU A 178 12.13 10.97 12.48
CA LEU A 178 12.91 11.12 11.25
C LEU A 178 14.35 11.56 11.56
N SER A 179 14.51 12.51 12.49
CA SER A 179 15.83 12.97 12.91
C SER A 179 16.61 11.88 13.66
N SER A 180 15.98 11.10 14.53
CA SER A 180 16.62 9.95 15.19
C SER A 180 17.11 8.91 14.18
N LEU A 181 16.25 8.55 13.22
CA LEU A 181 16.59 7.62 12.14
C LEU A 181 17.79 8.10 11.32
N LEU A 182 17.72 9.32 10.77
CA LEU A 182 18.80 9.88 9.95
C LEU A 182 20.09 10.07 10.74
N SER A 183 20.01 10.54 11.98
CA SER A 183 21.18 10.74 12.84
C SER A 183 21.86 9.42 13.15
N THR A 184 21.10 8.38 13.47
CA THR A 184 21.61 7.03 13.73
C THR A 184 22.31 6.48 12.49
N LEU A 185 21.70 6.59 11.30
CA LEU A 185 22.26 6.12 10.03
C LEU A 185 23.54 6.86 9.60
N PHE A 186 23.55 8.19 9.63
CA PHE A 186 24.71 8.99 9.22
C PHE A 186 25.87 8.96 10.21
N SER A 187 25.60 8.87 11.52
CA SER A 187 26.63 8.89 12.55
C SER A 187 27.33 7.53 12.68
N ARG A 188 26.57 6.44 12.79
CA ARG A 188 27.12 5.10 13.07
C ARG A 188 27.57 4.36 11.81
N TRP A 189 26.74 4.27 10.77
CA TRP A 189 27.06 3.55 9.53
C TRP A 189 27.69 4.42 8.44
N ARG A 190 27.71 5.75 8.61
CA ARG A 190 28.44 6.68 7.74
C ARG A 190 28.06 6.61 6.26
N PHE A 191 26.79 6.32 5.95
CA PHE A 191 26.29 6.36 4.58
C PHE A 191 26.58 7.70 3.90
N PRO A 192 27.04 7.72 2.63
CA PRO A 192 27.41 8.95 1.93
C PRO A 192 26.19 9.84 1.64
N SER A 193 25.10 9.23 1.18
CA SER A 193 23.81 9.89 0.96
C SER A 193 22.65 8.95 1.25
N ILE A 194 21.51 9.55 1.64
CA ILE A 194 20.25 8.87 1.90
C ILE A 194 19.16 9.51 1.05
N THR A 195 18.45 8.71 0.25
CA THR A 195 17.26 9.15 -0.50
C THR A 195 15.98 8.76 0.24
N LEU A 196 15.03 9.69 0.41
CA LEU A 196 13.73 9.40 1.01
C LEU A 196 12.65 9.27 -0.06
N LEU A 197 11.86 8.21 0.02
CA LEU A 197 10.72 7.91 -0.84
C LEU A 197 9.47 7.67 0.01
N THR A 198 8.32 8.20 -0.43
CA THR A 198 7.04 8.02 0.27
C THR A 198 6.44 6.66 -0.05
N SER A 199 5.97 5.92 0.95
CA SER A 199 5.36 4.59 0.77
C SER A 199 4.19 4.59 -0.21
N ALA A 200 3.29 5.57 -0.10
CA ALA A 200 2.08 5.66 -0.93
C ALA A 200 2.41 5.89 -2.42
N THR A 201 3.30 6.84 -2.74
CA THR A 201 3.74 7.06 -4.13
C THR A 201 4.41 5.83 -4.72
N MET A 202 5.24 5.12 -3.94
CA MET A 202 5.87 3.90 -4.42
C MET A 202 4.84 2.79 -4.68
N ALA A 203 3.79 2.68 -3.86
CA ALA A 203 2.70 1.73 -4.13
C ALA A 203 1.93 2.02 -5.44
N VAL A 204 1.74 3.30 -5.79
CA VAL A 204 1.13 3.70 -7.08
C VAL A 204 2.06 3.38 -8.25
N VAL A 205 3.36 3.63 -8.10
CA VAL A 205 4.37 3.26 -9.11
C VAL A 205 4.40 1.74 -9.32
N ALA A 206 4.34 0.96 -8.24
CA ALA A 206 4.29 -0.50 -8.30
C ALA A 206 3.03 -1.05 -8.99
N ALA A 207 1.92 -0.31 -8.93
CA ALA A 207 0.68 -0.63 -9.66
C ALA A 207 0.74 -0.21 -11.15
N GLY A 208 1.83 0.42 -11.60
CA GLY A 208 1.96 0.96 -12.96
C GLY A 208 1.10 2.21 -13.21
N LEU A 209 0.72 2.90 -12.14
CA LEU A 209 -0.15 4.08 -12.19
C LEU A 209 0.66 5.38 -12.04
N ARG A 210 0.06 6.51 -12.45
CA ARG A 210 0.57 7.87 -12.18
C ARG A 210 -0.22 8.60 -11.09
N SER A 211 -1.51 8.28 -11.02
CA SER A 211 -2.49 8.91 -10.12
C SER A 211 -3.42 7.82 -9.60
N GLY A 212 -3.83 7.92 -8.34
CA GLY A 212 -4.68 6.94 -7.66
C GLY A 212 -4.94 7.33 -6.21
N LEU A 213 -5.78 6.57 -5.52
CA LEU A 213 -5.98 6.68 -4.08
C LEU A 213 -5.32 5.48 -3.42
N VAL A 214 -4.39 5.70 -2.50
CA VAL A 214 -3.76 4.62 -1.72
C VAL A 214 -4.41 4.54 -0.36
N VAL A 215 -4.88 3.35 0.02
CA VAL A 215 -5.41 3.03 1.34
C VAL A 215 -4.42 2.08 2.02
N ASP A 216 -3.59 2.61 2.91
CA ASP A 216 -2.58 1.86 3.67
C ASP A 216 -3.14 1.46 5.04
N ILE A 217 -3.52 0.20 5.19
CA ILE A 217 -3.99 -0.37 6.47
C ILE A 217 -2.77 -0.92 7.21
N GLY A 218 -2.06 0.00 7.87
CA GLY A 218 -0.80 -0.26 8.56
C GLY A 218 -0.95 -0.85 9.96
N TRP A 219 0.16 -0.87 10.69
CA TRP A 219 0.19 -1.34 12.08
C TRP A 219 -0.43 -0.31 13.05
N ALA A 220 0.14 0.90 13.07
CA ALA A 220 -0.21 1.93 14.05
C ALA A 220 -1.45 2.75 13.63
N GLU A 221 -1.61 3.01 12.33
CA GLU A 221 -2.68 3.83 11.77
C GLU A 221 -3.04 3.35 10.36
N THR A 222 -4.25 3.67 9.92
CA THR A 222 -4.67 3.55 8.53
C THR A 222 -4.58 4.91 7.85
N ILE A 223 -3.83 5.01 6.76
CA ILE A 223 -3.60 6.25 6.03
C ILE A 223 -4.23 6.16 4.65
N VAL A 224 -4.98 7.18 4.25
CA VAL A 224 -5.53 7.32 2.91
C VAL A 224 -4.89 8.52 2.24
N THR A 225 -4.14 8.27 1.17
CA THR A 225 -3.38 9.29 0.42
C THR A 225 -3.89 9.38 -1.00
N GLY A 226 -4.36 10.57 -1.40
CA GLY A 226 -4.71 10.88 -2.79
C GLY A 226 -3.48 11.34 -3.56
N ILE A 227 -3.17 10.64 -4.65
CA ILE A 227 -1.98 10.88 -5.48
C ILE A 227 -2.39 11.28 -6.88
N TYR A 228 -1.81 12.37 -7.38
CA TYR A 228 -2.01 12.84 -8.74
C TYR A 228 -0.67 13.20 -9.38
N GLU A 229 -0.36 12.57 -10.51
CA GLU A 229 0.91 12.76 -11.25
C GLU A 229 2.14 12.64 -10.32
N TYR A 230 2.17 11.54 -9.54
CA TYR A 230 3.20 11.22 -8.54
C TYR A 230 3.36 12.23 -7.39
N ARG A 231 2.40 13.16 -7.22
CA ARG A 231 2.36 14.08 -6.09
C ARG A 231 1.24 13.71 -5.14
N GLU A 232 1.54 13.72 -3.85
CA GLU A 232 0.54 13.56 -2.80
C GLU A 232 -0.25 14.88 -2.68
N MET A 233 -1.57 14.79 -2.81
CA MET A 233 -2.47 15.94 -2.79
C MET A 233 -3.13 16.10 -1.43
N GLU A 234 -3.66 15.01 -0.89
CA GLU A 234 -4.45 14.99 0.33
C GLU A 234 -4.12 13.71 1.12
N ILE A 235 -4.03 13.84 2.43
CA ILE A 235 -3.79 12.72 3.33
C ILE A 235 -4.82 12.78 4.48
N LYS A 236 -5.48 11.65 4.74
CA LYS A 236 -6.35 11.44 5.90
C LYS A 236 -5.87 10.23 6.67
N ARG A 237 -6.04 10.23 7.99
CA ARG A 237 -5.60 9.13 8.87
C ARG A 237 -6.71 8.69 9.82
N SER A 238 -6.58 7.47 10.32
CA SER A 238 -7.35 6.94 11.43
C SER A 238 -6.47 6.03 12.29
N THR A 239 -6.65 6.08 13.60
CA THR A 239 -5.97 5.18 14.55
C THR A 239 -6.51 3.75 14.48
N ARG A 240 -7.65 3.51 13.81
CA ARG A 240 -8.19 2.17 13.52
C ARG A 240 -7.26 1.45 12.54
N ALA A 241 -6.43 0.56 13.07
CA ALA A 241 -5.40 -0.15 12.32
C ALA A 241 -5.19 -1.57 12.88
N MET A 242 -4.15 -2.27 12.40
CA MET A 242 -3.87 -3.64 12.81
C MET A 242 -3.51 -3.79 14.29
N LYS A 243 -2.93 -2.77 14.92
CA LYS A 243 -2.68 -2.76 16.36
C LYS A 243 -3.98 -2.89 17.16
N SER A 244 -4.94 -2.01 16.92
CA SER A 244 -6.25 -2.02 17.59
C SER A 244 -7.01 -3.33 17.29
N LEU A 245 -6.88 -3.86 16.08
CA LEU A 245 -7.47 -5.13 15.69
C LEU A 245 -6.89 -6.31 16.50
N LEU A 246 -5.57 -6.34 16.65
CA LEU A 246 -4.91 -7.39 17.42
C LEU A 246 -5.22 -7.27 18.92
N GLN A 247 -5.27 -6.05 19.46
CA GLN A 247 -5.69 -5.81 20.85
C GLN A 247 -7.13 -6.30 21.09
N GLU A 248 -8.08 -6.00 20.20
CA GLU A 248 -9.46 -6.50 20.31
C GLU A 248 -9.56 -8.02 20.12
N THR A 249 -8.72 -8.61 19.26
CA THR A 249 -8.66 -10.07 19.09
C THR A 249 -8.07 -10.72 20.36
N GLY A 250 -7.06 -10.12 20.98
CA GLY A 250 -6.52 -10.55 22.28
C GLY A 250 -7.58 -10.49 23.37
N ARG A 251 -8.32 -9.38 23.47
CA ARG A 251 -9.46 -9.24 24.40
C ARG A 251 -10.56 -10.28 24.12
N PHE A 252 -10.87 -10.54 22.86
CA PHE A 252 -11.84 -11.56 22.45
C PHE A 252 -11.40 -12.96 22.89
N LEU A 253 -10.15 -13.35 22.64
CA LEU A 253 -9.61 -14.64 23.04
C LEU A 253 -9.52 -14.78 24.57
N THR A 254 -9.13 -13.73 25.29
CA THR A 254 -9.14 -13.72 26.77
C THR A 254 -10.56 -13.98 27.31
N ARG A 255 -11.59 -13.38 26.72
CA ARG A 255 -12.99 -13.62 27.12
C ARG A 255 -13.44 -15.07 26.86
N LEU A 256 -12.94 -15.71 25.81
CA LEU A 256 -13.23 -17.12 25.52
C LEU A 256 -12.50 -18.08 26.49
N SER A 257 -11.32 -17.69 26.96
CA SER A 257 -10.54 -18.47 27.93
C SER A 257 -11.08 -18.42 29.35
N ASP A 258 -11.64 -17.28 29.76
CA ASP A 258 -12.05 -16.99 31.15
C ASP A 258 -13.54 -17.26 31.42
N ASP A 259 -14.12 -18.29 30.80
CA ASP A 259 -15.55 -18.68 30.90
C ASP A 259 -16.02 -19.01 32.34
N SER A 260 -15.19 -18.79 33.36
CA SER A 260 -15.48 -18.97 34.78
C SER A 260 -14.64 -18.04 35.67
N ARG A 261 -15.17 -16.84 35.92
CA ARG A 261 -14.98 -15.94 37.09
C ARG A 261 -14.29 -14.60 36.82
N ALA A 262 -15.05 -13.58 37.22
CA ALA A 262 -14.68 -12.19 37.49
C ALA A 262 -14.43 -11.33 36.25
N ALA A 263 -15.23 -10.26 36.16
CA ALA A 263 -14.98 -9.10 35.33
C ALA A 263 -13.59 -8.53 35.65
N GLN A 264 -12.57 -9.04 34.97
CA GLN A 264 -11.30 -8.36 34.82
C GLN A 264 -11.57 -7.05 34.05
N SER A 265 -10.75 -6.03 34.30
CA SER A 265 -10.91 -4.75 33.61
C SER A 265 -10.95 -4.99 32.10
N ALA A 266 -11.83 -4.31 31.36
CA ALA A 266 -12.07 -4.58 29.94
C ALA A 266 -10.82 -4.42 29.03
N ASP A 267 -9.71 -3.94 29.60
CA ASP A 267 -8.47 -3.56 28.93
C ASP A 267 -7.30 -4.54 29.13
N GLU A 268 -7.48 -5.58 29.95
CA GLU A 268 -6.44 -6.57 30.23
C GLU A 268 -6.46 -7.74 29.23
N ILE A 269 -5.27 -8.18 28.80
CA ILE A 269 -5.05 -9.31 27.88
C ILE A 269 -4.16 -10.34 28.56
N SER A 270 -4.61 -11.61 28.57
CA SER A 270 -3.92 -12.76 29.16
C SER A 270 -3.37 -13.74 28.13
N VAL A 271 -3.63 -13.53 26.84
CA VAL A 271 -3.21 -14.44 25.75
C VAL A 271 -1.80 -14.12 25.28
N HIS A 272 -1.05 -15.15 24.88
CA HIS A 272 0.26 -14.98 24.23
C HIS A 272 0.14 -14.23 22.90
N TYR A 273 1.06 -13.29 22.66
CA TYR A 273 1.04 -12.43 21.48
C TYR A 273 1.14 -13.21 20.17
N GLU A 274 2.06 -14.18 20.10
CA GLU A 274 2.31 -14.98 18.90
C GLU A 274 1.09 -15.79 18.48
N LEU A 275 0.38 -16.38 19.45
CA LEU A 275 -0.85 -17.12 19.20
C LEU A 275 -1.95 -16.18 18.68
N CYS A 276 -2.11 -15.02 19.30
CA CYS A 276 -3.10 -14.04 18.88
C CYS A 276 -2.82 -13.55 17.44
N GLU A 277 -1.56 -13.32 17.08
CA GLU A 277 -1.17 -12.94 15.73
C GLU A 277 -1.39 -14.06 14.70
N GLU A 278 -1.10 -15.31 15.04
CA GLU A 278 -1.37 -16.46 14.17
C GLU A 278 -2.87 -16.63 13.93
N ILE A 279 -3.69 -16.47 14.99
CA ILE A 279 -5.15 -16.49 14.86
C ILE A 279 -5.63 -15.31 14.00
N ALA A 280 -5.11 -14.12 14.25
CA ALA A 280 -5.48 -12.91 13.53
C ALA A 280 -5.19 -13.03 12.02
N SER A 281 -4.02 -13.55 11.66
CA SER A 281 -3.58 -13.69 10.27
C SER A 281 -4.28 -14.81 9.49
N ARG A 282 -4.75 -15.87 10.16
CA ARG A 282 -5.34 -17.04 9.49
C ARG A 282 -6.86 -17.11 9.54
N PHE A 283 -7.48 -16.59 10.60
CA PHE A 283 -8.91 -16.85 10.89
C PHE A 283 -9.79 -15.61 10.81
N LEU A 284 -9.24 -14.39 10.96
CA LEU A 284 -10.06 -13.19 10.85
C LEU A 284 -10.52 -12.97 9.42
N TRP A 285 -11.76 -12.53 9.29
CA TRP A 285 -12.41 -12.21 8.02
C TRP A 285 -13.44 -11.10 8.24
N CYS A 286 -13.89 -10.47 7.17
CA CYS A 286 -14.89 -9.41 7.21
C CYS A 286 -16.22 -9.90 6.62
N LYS A 287 -17.33 -9.56 7.28
CA LYS A 287 -18.65 -9.93 6.79
C LYS A 287 -18.98 -9.16 5.50
N PRO A 288 -19.57 -9.81 4.50
CA PRO A 288 -20.12 -9.08 3.36
C PRO A 288 -21.25 -8.17 3.85
N LYS A 289 -21.46 -7.05 3.16
CA LYS A 289 -22.60 -6.19 3.45
C LYS A 289 -23.89 -6.96 3.18
N ALA A 290 -24.78 -7.04 4.16
CA ALA A 290 -26.12 -7.58 3.95
C ALA A 290 -26.85 -6.67 2.94
N ALA A 291 -27.20 -7.21 1.76
CA ALA A 291 -28.00 -6.49 0.80
C ALA A 291 -29.31 -6.08 1.47
N SER A 292 -29.60 -4.78 1.53
CA SER A 292 -30.91 -4.30 1.93
C SER A 292 -31.93 -4.88 0.95
N GLN A 293 -32.77 -5.81 1.40
CA GLN A 293 -33.95 -6.23 0.64
C GLN A 293 -34.86 -5.01 0.49
N GLY A 294 -34.73 -4.33 -0.65
CA GLY A 294 -35.30 -3.02 -0.89
C GLY A 294 -35.48 -2.74 -2.37
N SER A 295 -36.14 -3.65 -3.07
CA SER A 295 -36.90 -3.33 -4.28
C SER A 295 -38.00 -4.36 -4.45
N ALA A 296 -39.17 -4.03 -3.90
CA ALA A 296 -40.43 -4.62 -4.33
C ALA A 296 -40.65 -4.20 -5.80
N ALA A 297 -40.07 -4.94 -6.73
CA ALA A 297 -40.44 -4.85 -8.13
C ALA A 297 -41.80 -5.53 -8.30
N THR A 298 -42.81 -4.72 -8.53
CA THR A 298 -44.14 -5.11 -8.99
C THR A 298 -44.03 -5.97 -10.24
N GLN A 299 -44.12 -7.30 -10.09
CA GLN A 299 -44.27 -8.19 -11.23
C GLN A 299 -45.72 -8.15 -11.73
N GLN A 300 -45.94 -7.38 -12.79
CA GLN A 300 -47.02 -7.68 -13.72
C GLN A 300 -46.68 -8.98 -14.45
N GLN A 301 -47.62 -9.92 -14.37
CA GLN A 301 -47.56 -11.26 -14.94
C GLN A 301 -47.59 -11.21 -16.48
N GLN A 302 -46.63 -11.86 -17.13
CA GLN A 302 -46.85 -12.56 -18.40
C GLN A 302 -46.08 -13.90 -18.37
N PRO A 303 -46.72 -15.04 -18.69
CA PRO A 303 -46.07 -16.34 -18.68
C PRO A 303 -45.40 -16.60 -20.03
N VAL A 304 -44.12 -16.95 -20.01
CA VAL A 304 -43.46 -17.64 -21.14
C VAL A 304 -42.68 -18.81 -20.55
N GLU A 305 -43.13 -20.02 -20.90
CA GLU A 305 -42.46 -21.28 -20.61
C GLU A 305 -41.14 -21.35 -21.40
N GLY A 306 -40.06 -21.70 -20.71
CA GLY A 306 -38.75 -21.91 -21.32
C GLY A 306 -37.77 -22.45 -20.29
N GLN A 307 -37.46 -23.74 -20.40
CA GLN A 307 -36.55 -24.49 -19.55
C GLN A 307 -35.15 -23.88 -19.52
N GLY A 308 -34.57 -23.77 -18.32
CA GLY A 308 -33.23 -23.25 -18.08
C GLY A 308 -32.91 -23.23 -16.59
N GLU A 309 -32.71 -24.42 -16.01
CA GLU A 309 -32.21 -24.61 -14.65
C GLU A 309 -30.70 -24.33 -14.63
N ASP A 310 -30.24 -23.14 -14.20
CA ASP A 310 -28.94 -22.96 -13.48
C ASP A 310 -28.61 -21.49 -13.10
N ALA A 311 -29.45 -20.82 -12.30
CA ALA A 311 -29.13 -19.46 -11.81
C ALA A 311 -29.48 -19.20 -10.33
N GLY A 312 -29.64 -20.25 -9.52
CA GLY A 312 -30.07 -20.15 -8.11
C GLY A 312 -29.07 -20.66 -7.06
N ALA A 313 -27.85 -21.05 -7.45
CA ALA A 313 -26.93 -21.76 -6.56
C ALA A 313 -26.01 -20.84 -5.72
N ALA A 314 -25.83 -19.56 -6.07
CA ALA A 314 -24.85 -18.70 -5.40
C ALA A 314 -25.30 -18.18 -4.02
N ASP A 315 -26.62 -18.00 -3.79
CA ASP A 315 -27.13 -17.38 -2.55
C ASP A 315 -27.40 -18.36 -1.40
N ARG A 316 -27.37 -19.67 -1.65
CA ARG A 316 -27.58 -20.71 -0.61
C ARG A 316 -26.29 -21.16 0.10
N HIS A 317 -25.12 -20.79 -0.43
CA HIS A 317 -23.84 -21.19 0.15
C HIS A 317 -23.32 -20.24 1.25
N THR A 318 -23.75 -18.98 1.28
CA THR A 318 -23.24 -17.98 2.24
C THR A 318 -23.86 -18.12 3.63
N THR A 319 -25.11 -18.55 3.72
CA THR A 319 -25.85 -18.72 5.00
C THR A 319 -25.52 -20.02 5.72
N SER A 320 -25.01 -21.04 5.03
CA SER A 320 -24.65 -22.34 5.65
C SER A 320 -23.23 -22.36 6.24
N GLN A 321 -22.35 -21.44 5.82
CA GLN A 321 -20.94 -21.38 6.26
C GLN A 321 -20.73 -20.54 7.53
N SER A 322 -21.63 -19.59 7.84
CA SER A 322 -21.52 -18.72 9.03
C SER A 322 -21.76 -19.44 10.36
N ASP A 323 -22.49 -20.57 10.32
CA ASP A 323 -22.78 -21.43 11.47
C ASP A 323 -21.80 -22.60 11.59
N ALA A 324 -20.82 -22.71 10.69
CA ALA A 324 -19.79 -23.73 10.80
C ALA A 324 -18.93 -23.48 12.05
N THR A 325 -18.81 -24.48 12.91
CA THR A 325 -17.94 -24.44 14.08
C THR A 325 -16.49 -24.62 13.66
N VAL A 326 -15.61 -23.76 14.17
CA VAL A 326 -14.16 -23.81 13.97
C VAL A 326 -13.47 -24.05 15.31
N SER A 327 -12.51 -24.97 15.31
CA SER A 327 -11.71 -25.34 16.48
C SER A 327 -10.41 -24.56 16.51
N LEU A 328 -10.22 -23.69 17.51
CA LEU A 328 -8.99 -22.92 17.73
C LEU A 328 -8.13 -23.53 18.85
N PRO A 329 -6.79 -23.42 18.80
CA PRO A 329 -5.95 -23.78 19.94
C PRO A 329 -6.31 -22.94 21.17
N SER A 330 -6.47 -23.58 22.33
CA SER A 330 -6.82 -22.89 23.58
C SER A 330 -5.71 -21.92 24.02
N PRO A 331 -6.04 -20.66 24.34
CA PRO A 331 -5.07 -19.67 24.81
C PRO A 331 -4.47 -19.94 26.20
N SER A 332 -5.08 -20.82 27.00
CA SER A 332 -4.78 -20.98 28.44
C SER A 332 -3.65 -21.97 28.76
N GLY A 333 -2.80 -22.30 27.78
CA GLY A 333 -1.44 -22.77 28.03
C GLY A 333 -1.26 -24.02 28.91
N SER A 334 -2.02 -25.11 28.72
CA SER A 334 -1.58 -26.44 29.16
C SER A 334 -2.36 -27.55 28.45
N GLY A 335 -1.86 -28.00 27.30
CA GLY A 335 -2.40 -29.13 26.54
C GLY A 335 -3.11 -28.73 25.25
N SER A 336 -3.09 -29.64 24.28
CA SER A 336 -3.80 -29.59 22.98
C SER A 336 -5.33 -29.62 23.18
N THR A 337 -5.85 -28.61 23.87
CA THR A 337 -7.28 -28.37 24.01
C THR A 337 -7.67 -27.37 22.92
N TYR A 338 -8.71 -27.71 22.17
CA TYR A 338 -9.27 -26.83 21.18
C TYR A 338 -10.55 -26.19 21.73
N ILE A 339 -10.77 -24.92 21.39
CA ILE A 339 -12.00 -24.19 21.69
C ILE A 339 -12.81 -24.18 20.40
N ASP A 340 -14.03 -24.69 20.49
CA ASP A 340 -14.98 -24.69 19.38
C ASP A 340 -15.81 -23.41 19.42
N LEU A 341 -15.78 -22.63 18.35
CA LEU A 341 -16.57 -21.40 18.21
C LEU A 341 -17.22 -21.30 16.83
N PRO A 342 -18.39 -20.66 16.71
CA PRO A 342 -18.97 -20.34 15.41
C PRO A 342 -18.03 -19.45 14.58
N PHE A 343 -17.85 -19.78 13.30
CA PHE A 343 -16.99 -19.03 12.38
C PHE A 343 -17.39 -17.55 12.26
N SER A 344 -18.68 -17.25 12.41
CA SER A 344 -19.22 -15.88 12.42
C SER A 344 -18.65 -14.97 13.52
N LYS A 345 -18.23 -15.52 14.66
CA LYS A 345 -17.63 -14.73 15.76
C LYS A 345 -16.25 -14.18 15.41
N LEU A 346 -15.52 -14.85 14.51
CA LEU A 346 -14.18 -14.41 14.09
C LEU A 346 -14.20 -13.12 13.25
N ALA A 347 -15.37 -12.71 12.75
CA ALA A 347 -15.50 -11.43 12.08
C ALA A 347 -15.77 -10.26 13.04
N GLU A 348 -16.22 -10.52 14.28
CA GLU A 348 -16.59 -9.47 15.24
C GLU A 348 -15.44 -8.49 15.54
N PRO A 349 -14.18 -8.93 15.75
CA PRO A 349 -13.07 -7.99 15.97
C PRO A 349 -12.84 -7.06 14.77
N VAL A 350 -12.99 -7.59 13.55
CA VAL A 350 -12.81 -6.82 12.30
C VAL A 350 -13.94 -5.80 12.15
N GLU A 351 -15.20 -6.21 12.30
CA GLU A 351 -16.35 -5.30 12.19
C GLU A 351 -16.32 -4.19 13.26
N LYS A 352 -15.96 -4.54 14.50
CA LYS A 352 -15.86 -3.58 15.61
C LYS A 352 -14.72 -2.58 15.39
N VAL A 353 -13.54 -3.04 14.98
CA VAL A 353 -12.36 -2.16 14.88
C VAL A 353 -12.29 -1.41 13.56
N LEU A 354 -12.49 -2.07 12.43
CA LEU A 354 -12.29 -1.44 11.12
C LEU A 354 -13.54 -0.69 10.64
N PHE A 355 -14.73 -1.17 11.01
CA PHE A 355 -16.01 -0.64 10.55
C PHE A 355 -16.83 0.07 11.64
N ALA A 356 -16.38 0.02 12.91
CA ALA A 356 -17.08 0.57 14.06
C ALA A 356 -18.53 0.10 14.18
N GLU A 357 -18.81 -1.16 13.86
CA GLU A 357 -20.16 -1.72 13.97
C GLU A 357 -20.66 -1.60 15.42
N GLY A 358 -21.84 -1.01 15.60
CA GLY A 358 -22.48 -0.80 16.90
C GLY A 358 -22.14 0.51 17.60
N LEU A 359 -21.29 1.38 17.01
CA LEU A 359 -21.03 2.73 17.51
C LEU A 359 -21.71 3.78 16.63
N ALA A 360 -22.27 4.80 17.26
CA ALA A 360 -22.85 5.93 16.52
C ALA A 360 -21.75 6.89 16.06
N ASP A 361 -21.94 7.54 14.91
CA ASP A 361 -20.98 8.52 14.35
C ASP A 361 -20.61 9.64 15.35
N CYS A 362 -21.50 9.99 16.29
CA CYS A 362 -21.27 11.01 17.30
C CYS A 362 -20.39 10.56 18.48
N GLU A 363 -20.18 9.26 18.66
CA GLU A 363 -19.33 8.70 19.72
C GLU A 363 -17.89 8.50 19.25
N LEU A 364 -17.66 8.60 17.93
CA LEU A 364 -16.36 8.42 17.32
C LEU A 364 -15.55 9.70 17.40
N ASP A 365 -14.30 9.58 17.84
CA ASP A 365 -13.33 10.66 17.76
C ASP A 365 -12.97 10.97 16.30
N ASP A 366 -12.52 12.19 16.04
CA ASP A 366 -12.15 12.67 14.72
C ASP A 366 -11.00 11.87 14.10
N GLU A 367 -10.12 11.33 14.94
CA GLU A 367 -8.97 10.48 14.61
C GLU A 367 -9.30 8.98 14.62
N GLU A 368 -10.52 8.58 14.99
CA GLU A 368 -10.94 7.17 15.09
C GLU A 368 -12.05 6.84 14.07
N LYS A 369 -12.00 7.47 12.89
CA LYS A 369 -13.01 7.28 11.84
C LYS A 369 -12.94 5.87 11.23
N PRO A 370 -14.09 5.21 10.96
CA PRO A 370 -14.16 3.93 10.27
C PRO A 370 -13.56 4.02 8.88
N LEU A 371 -13.00 2.90 8.40
CA LEU A 371 -12.27 2.87 7.13
C LEU A 371 -13.09 3.34 5.92
N PRO A 372 -14.36 2.93 5.73
CA PRO A 372 -15.17 3.44 4.63
C PRO A 372 -15.40 4.96 4.72
N LEU A 373 -15.63 5.48 5.92
CA LEU A 373 -15.84 6.90 6.14
C LEU A 373 -14.55 7.69 5.89
N LEU A 374 -13.39 7.15 6.29
CA LEU A 374 -12.08 7.71 6.05
C LEU A 374 -11.79 7.84 4.54
N VAL A 375 -12.04 6.76 3.78
CA VAL A 375 -11.85 6.74 2.32
C VAL A 375 -12.80 7.72 1.63
N TYR A 376 -14.07 7.73 2.02
CA TYR A 376 -15.05 8.69 1.50
C TYR A 376 -14.61 10.15 1.77
N ASN A 377 -14.17 10.46 2.99
CA ASN A 377 -13.73 11.81 3.36
C ASN A 377 -12.46 12.23 2.62
N ALA A 378 -11.54 11.31 2.35
CA ALA A 378 -10.37 11.57 1.52
C ALA A 378 -10.75 11.86 0.06
N LEU A 379 -11.67 11.09 -0.51
CA LEU A 379 -12.21 11.37 -1.85
C LEU A 379 -12.92 12.72 -1.89
N LEU A 380 -13.66 13.07 -0.84
CA LEU A 380 -14.39 14.33 -0.73
C LEU A 380 -13.46 15.55 -0.67
N SER A 381 -12.28 15.45 -0.02
CA SER A 381 -11.32 16.55 0.03
C SER A 381 -10.56 16.76 -1.28
N LEU A 382 -10.48 15.74 -2.15
CA LEU A 382 -9.85 15.88 -3.46
C LEU A 382 -10.65 16.79 -4.40
N PRO A 383 -9.97 17.57 -5.29
CA PRO A 383 -10.61 18.29 -6.38
C PRO A 383 -11.42 17.35 -7.29
N PRO A 384 -12.53 17.79 -7.91
CA PRO A 384 -13.41 16.92 -8.71
C PRO A 384 -12.69 16.10 -9.79
N ASP A 385 -11.77 16.71 -10.54
CA ASP A 385 -11.03 16.05 -11.62
C ASP A 385 -10.09 14.95 -11.09
N VAL A 386 -9.41 15.23 -9.98
CA VAL A 386 -8.51 14.29 -9.31
C VAL A 386 -9.33 13.17 -8.68
N ARG A 387 -10.45 13.50 -8.04
CA ARG A 387 -11.37 12.54 -7.42
C ARG A 387 -11.87 11.50 -8.42
N GLY A 388 -12.34 11.93 -9.60
CA GLY A 388 -12.81 11.02 -10.64
C GLY A 388 -11.73 10.01 -11.06
N THR A 389 -10.47 10.46 -11.13
CA THR A 389 -9.31 9.62 -11.46
C THR A 389 -8.90 8.70 -10.31
N CYS A 390 -8.95 9.18 -9.07
CA CYS A 390 -8.62 8.41 -7.86
C CYS A 390 -9.65 7.33 -7.55
N MET A 391 -10.94 7.60 -7.80
CA MET A 391 -12.02 6.62 -7.60
C MET A 391 -11.84 5.36 -8.43
N SER A 392 -11.38 5.48 -9.68
CA SER A 392 -11.17 4.34 -10.57
C SER A 392 -9.87 3.58 -10.33
N ARG A 393 -9.06 4.07 -9.39
CA ARG A 393 -7.69 3.61 -9.13
C ARG A 393 -7.41 3.59 -7.63
N ILE A 394 -8.22 2.82 -6.89
CA ILE A 394 -8.04 2.63 -5.46
C ILE A 394 -7.08 1.45 -5.26
N VAL A 395 -5.97 1.70 -4.59
CA VAL A 395 -4.92 0.73 -4.29
C VAL A 395 -4.93 0.48 -2.79
N PHE A 396 -5.14 -0.78 -2.38
CA PHE A 396 -5.04 -1.17 -0.97
C PHE A 396 -3.65 -1.74 -0.70
N ILE A 397 -2.99 -1.25 0.35
CA ILE A 397 -1.72 -1.77 0.85
C ILE A 397 -1.76 -1.98 2.37
N GLY A 398 -0.71 -2.57 2.91
CA GLY A 398 -0.56 -2.81 4.35
C GLY A 398 -0.93 -4.23 4.76
N GLY A 399 -0.78 -4.53 6.05
CA GLY A 399 -1.10 -5.86 6.57
C GLY A 399 -2.61 -6.12 6.62
N GLY A 400 -3.41 -5.08 6.88
CA GLY A 400 -4.86 -5.23 7.03
C GLY A 400 -5.64 -5.38 5.73
N SER A 401 -5.06 -5.02 4.59
CA SER A 401 -5.69 -5.25 3.27
C SER A 401 -5.75 -6.73 2.90
N ASN A 402 -4.94 -7.57 3.55
CA ASN A 402 -4.90 -9.02 3.32
C ASN A 402 -6.03 -9.77 4.03
N ILE A 403 -6.78 -9.12 4.92
CA ILE A 403 -7.92 -9.74 5.60
C ILE A 403 -9.02 -10.01 4.57
N PRO A 404 -9.51 -11.26 4.44
CA PRO A 404 -10.54 -11.62 3.48
C PRO A 404 -11.80 -10.75 3.63
N GLY A 405 -12.28 -10.20 2.52
CA GLY A 405 -13.52 -9.40 2.46
C GLY A 405 -13.37 -7.92 2.79
N VAL A 406 -12.31 -7.47 3.48
CA VAL A 406 -12.16 -6.07 3.92
C VAL A 406 -12.15 -5.10 2.73
N ARG A 407 -11.35 -5.37 1.70
CA ARG A 407 -11.22 -4.50 0.51
C ARG A 407 -12.57 -4.31 -0.19
N GLN A 408 -13.26 -5.41 -0.46
CA GLN A 408 -14.58 -5.40 -1.11
C GLN A 408 -15.62 -4.69 -0.25
N ARG A 409 -15.65 -4.94 1.06
CA ARG A 409 -16.57 -4.30 2.00
C ARG A 409 -16.34 -2.78 2.05
N ILE A 410 -15.10 -2.32 2.10
CA ILE A 410 -14.77 -0.89 2.06
C ILE A 410 -15.33 -0.26 0.79
N LEU A 411 -15.11 -0.86 -0.38
CA LEU A 411 -15.62 -0.32 -1.64
C LEU A 411 -17.15 -0.25 -1.69
N GLN A 412 -17.84 -1.29 -1.22
CA GLN A 412 -19.31 -1.32 -1.14
C GLN A 412 -19.87 -0.29 -0.17
N ASP A 413 -19.21 -0.09 0.97
CA ASP A 413 -19.63 0.89 1.97
C ASP A 413 -19.37 2.31 1.49
N VAL A 414 -18.21 2.57 0.86
CA VAL A 414 -17.93 3.85 0.20
C VAL A 414 -18.95 4.13 -0.91
N ALA A 415 -19.30 3.13 -1.74
CA ALA A 415 -20.33 3.30 -2.77
C ALA A 415 -21.67 3.75 -2.15
N SER A 416 -22.09 3.10 -1.06
CA SER A 416 -23.32 3.48 -0.37
C SER A 416 -23.25 4.86 0.29
N LEU A 417 -22.07 5.28 0.78
CA LEU A 417 -21.86 6.63 1.32
C LEU A 417 -21.95 7.69 0.21
N VAL A 418 -21.43 7.39 -0.98
CA VAL A 418 -21.53 8.25 -2.16
C VAL A 418 -22.97 8.35 -2.63
N GLU A 419 -23.72 7.24 -2.69
CA GLU A 419 -25.14 7.25 -3.05
C GLU A 419 -25.99 8.04 -2.05
N LYS A 420 -25.70 7.87 -0.75
CA LYS A 420 -26.46 8.51 0.32
C LYS A 420 -26.18 10.01 0.46
N TYR A 421 -24.90 10.41 0.40
CA TYR A 421 -24.48 11.77 0.74
C TYR A 421 -24.00 12.60 -0.46
N GLY A 422 -23.77 11.96 -1.61
CA GLY A 422 -23.15 12.61 -2.76
C GLY A 422 -21.76 13.16 -2.44
N TRP A 423 -21.40 14.25 -3.13
CA TRP A 423 -20.08 14.90 -3.03
C TRP A 423 -20.10 16.26 -2.32
N SER A 424 -21.13 16.54 -1.52
CA SER A 424 -21.22 17.78 -0.74
C SER A 424 -20.54 17.60 0.63
N PRO A 425 -19.55 18.45 0.99
CA PRO A 425 -18.94 18.40 2.31
C PRO A 425 -19.88 18.91 3.40
N VAL A 426 -20.82 19.79 3.05
CA VAL A 426 -21.78 20.34 4.00
C VAL A 426 -23.02 19.47 4.04
N ARG A 427 -23.38 19.03 5.25
CA ARG A 427 -24.49 18.12 5.52
C ARG A 427 -25.43 18.72 6.54
N GLY A 428 -26.70 18.36 6.45
CA GLY A 428 -27.70 18.70 7.45
C GLY A 428 -29.10 18.81 6.88
N LYS A 429 -30.10 18.55 7.74
CA LYS A 429 -31.52 18.60 7.38
C LYS A 429 -31.93 19.94 6.78
N VAL A 430 -31.34 21.04 7.27
CA VAL A 430 -31.61 22.40 6.78
C VAL A 430 -31.13 22.59 5.35
N ILE A 431 -29.97 22.03 5.00
CA ILE A 431 -29.37 22.16 3.66
C ILE A 431 -30.12 21.28 2.68
N GLU A 432 -30.51 20.07 3.09
CA GLU A 432 -31.36 19.19 2.28
C GLU A 432 -32.71 19.84 1.98
N GLN A 433 -33.36 20.44 2.98
CA GLN A 433 -34.61 21.19 2.79
C GLN A 433 -34.43 22.39 1.87
N GLN A 434 -33.33 23.13 2.00
CA GLN A 434 -33.00 24.24 1.10
C GLN A 434 -32.75 23.77 -0.33
N ARG A 435 -32.05 22.64 -0.52
CA ARG A 435 -31.83 22.04 -1.83
C ARG A 435 -33.15 21.60 -2.47
N GLN A 436 -34.00 20.91 -1.73
CA GLN A 436 -35.34 20.51 -2.19
C GLN A 436 -36.21 21.73 -2.53
N LYS A 437 -36.12 22.81 -1.74
CA LYS A 437 -36.80 24.08 -2.05
C LYS A 437 -36.26 24.74 -3.32
N LEU A 438 -34.96 24.71 -3.56
CA LEU A 438 -34.36 25.23 -4.80
C LEU A 438 -34.72 24.37 -6.02
N GLU A 439 -34.74 23.05 -5.87
CA GLU A 439 -35.12 22.11 -6.92
C GLU A 439 -36.60 22.26 -7.31
N SER A 440 -37.50 22.39 -6.32
CA SER A 440 -38.92 22.67 -6.60
C SER A 440 -39.14 24.04 -7.26
N LEU A 441 -38.32 25.05 -6.96
CA LEU A 441 -38.36 26.35 -7.65
C LEU A 441 -37.81 26.29 -9.09
N ARG A 442 -36.82 25.45 -9.36
CA ARG A 442 -36.33 25.21 -10.74
C ARG A 442 -37.36 24.47 -11.59
N LEU A 443 -38.02 23.47 -11.01
CA LEU A 443 -39.05 22.70 -11.71
C LEU A 443 -40.29 23.56 -12.02
N SER A 444 -40.63 24.52 -11.14
CA SER A 444 -41.73 25.45 -11.40
C SER A 444 -41.40 26.53 -12.43
N GLN A 445 -40.13 26.89 -12.63
CA GLN A 445 -39.70 27.80 -13.71
C GLN A 445 -39.72 27.17 -15.11
N GLN A 446 -39.60 25.85 -15.22
CA GLN A 446 -39.76 25.14 -16.50
C GLN A 446 -41.24 24.98 -16.92
N ALA A 447 -42.19 25.22 -16.01
CA ALA A 447 -43.61 25.23 -16.31
C ALA A 447 -44.09 26.66 -16.66
N ILE A 448 -43.70 27.17 -17.83
CA ILE A 448 -44.40 28.33 -18.40
C ILE A 448 -45.71 27.80 -19.01
N PRO A 449 -46.89 28.25 -18.55
CA PRO A 449 -48.14 27.92 -19.23
C PRO A 449 -48.20 28.68 -20.54
N THR A 450 -48.38 27.96 -21.65
CA THR A 450 -48.73 28.55 -22.95
C THR A 450 -50.07 29.28 -22.80
N VAL A 451 -49.98 30.61 -22.68
CA VAL A 451 -51.13 31.52 -22.63
C VAL A 451 -51.89 31.41 -23.94
N THR A 452 -53.14 30.94 -23.84
CA THR A 452 -54.11 30.89 -24.93
C THR A 452 -54.49 32.32 -25.31
N LYS A 453 -54.02 32.79 -26.47
CA LYS A 453 -54.52 34.01 -27.12
C LYS A 453 -55.61 33.60 -28.12
N GLN A 454 -56.85 33.96 -27.83
CA GLN A 454 -57.91 34.02 -28.84
C GLN A 454 -57.65 35.22 -29.74
N GLU A 455 -57.51 35.02 -31.05
CA GLU A 455 -58.32 35.66 -32.11
C GLU A 455 -57.86 35.32 -33.54
N SER A 456 -58.86 34.96 -34.37
CA SER A 456 -59.01 35.07 -35.83
C SER A 456 -58.10 34.30 -36.82
N ALA A 457 -58.71 33.24 -37.37
CA ALA A 457 -58.73 32.74 -38.76
C ALA A 457 -57.60 33.10 -39.77
N ASN A 458 -56.88 32.06 -40.24
CA ASN A 458 -56.92 31.61 -41.64
C ASN A 458 -56.13 30.29 -41.87
N GLU A 459 -56.79 29.37 -42.61
CA GLU A 459 -56.34 28.29 -43.51
C GLU A 459 -55.22 27.28 -43.12
N ALA A 460 -55.50 26.00 -43.41
CA ALA A 460 -54.71 24.77 -43.15
C ALA A 460 -53.82 24.36 -44.37
N PRO A 461 -53.14 23.17 -44.46
CA PRO A 461 -52.91 22.08 -43.48
C PRO A 461 -51.46 21.50 -43.41
N ASP A 462 -51.25 20.60 -42.43
CA ASP A 462 -50.29 19.47 -42.34
C ASP A 462 -48.76 19.68 -42.31
N GLU A 463 -48.11 19.31 -41.19
CA GLU A 463 -47.37 18.03 -41.06
C GLU A 463 -46.76 17.81 -39.65
N ARG A 464 -47.19 16.70 -39.04
CA ARG A 464 -46.48 15.76 -38.13
C ARG A 464 -45.60 16.27 -36.97
N SER A 465 -46.10 15.95 -35.79
CA SER A 465 -45.43 15.82 -34.50
C SER A 465 -44.25 14.83 -34.46
N THR A 466 -43.15 15.22 -33.81
CA THR A 466 -42.32 14.34 -32.97
C THR A 466 -41.78 15.12 -31.76
N PRO A 467 -41.99 14.66 -30.52
CA PRO A 467 -41.34 15.20 -29.32
C PRO A 467 -40.11 14.34 -28.99
N ASP A 468 -38.91 14.87 -29.15
CA ASP A 468 -37.72 14.35 -28.47
C ASP A 468 -36.65 15.44 -28.47
N ALA A 469 -36.73 16.33 -27.49
CA ALA A 469 -35.60 17.15 -27.08
C ALA A 469 -35.12 16.58 -25.76
N GLN A 470 -34.39 15.46 -25.86
CA GLN A 470 -33.41 15.08 -24.86
C GLN A 470 -32.57 16.34 -24.58
N ALA A 471 -32.36 16.66 -23.30
CA ALA A 471 -31.43 17.71 -22.91
C ALA A 471 -30.06 17.35 -23.50
N GLU A 472 -29.72 17.93 -24.64
CA GLU A 472 -28.39 17.85 -25.21
C GLU A 472 -27.47 18.50 -24.18
N GLU A 473 -26.62 17.69 -23.55
CA GLU A 473 -25.48 18.18 -22.78
C GLU A 473 -24.75 19.19 -23.69
N GLU A 474 -24.62 20.45 -23.27
CA GLU A 474 -23.83 21.44 -24.02
C GLU A 474 -22.39 20.92 -24.10
N ILE A 475 -22.05 20.29 -25.22
CA ILE A 475 -20.72 19.73 -25.43
C ILE A 475 -19.75 20.90 -25.61
N ASP A 476 -18.81 21.07 -24.68
CA ASP A 476 -17.82 22.14 -24.75
C ASP A 476 -17.00 22.03 -26.05
N PRO A 477 -16.96 23.08 -26.90
CA PRO A 477 -16.17 23.09 -28.13
C PRO A 477 -14.67 22.87 -27.88
N ILE A 478 -14.16 23.13 -26.67
CA ILE A 478 -12.80 22.84 -26.26
C ILE A 478 -12.60 21.34 -26.07
N GLU A 479 -13.55 20.66 -25.43
CA GLU A 479 -13.51 19.22 -25.22
C GLU A 479 -13.57 18.46 -26.56
N GLN A 480 -14.41 18.91 -27.50
CA GLN A 480 -14.41 18.37 -28.86
C GLN A 480 -13.08 18.57 -29.58
N LYS A 481 -12.42 19.71 -29.39
CA LYS A 481 -11.09 19.96 -29.98
C LYS A 481 -10.02 19.05 -29.38
N ILE A 482 -10.04 18.81 -28.07
CA ILE A 482 -9.12 17.89 -27.39
C ILE A 482 -9.36 16.44 -27.86
N ARG A 483 -10.62 16.00 -27.92
CA ARG A 483 -11.01 14.68 -28.46
C ARG A 483 -10.60 14.51 -29.93
N ARG A 484 -10.66 15.58 -30.73
CA ARG A 484 -10.23 15.57 -32.13
C ARG A 484 -8.71 15.53 -32.29
N ASN A 485 -7.96 16.11 -31.36
CA ASN A 485 -6.49 16.08 -31.34
C ASN A 485 -5.92 14.77 -30.79
N ASN A 486 -6.58 14.15 -29.81
CA ASN A 486 -6.22 12.85 -29.22
C ASN A 486 -6.71 11.67 -30.08
N LYS A 487 -6.54 11.76 -31.40
CA LYS A 487 -6.98 10.77 -32.38
C LYS A 487 -6.03 9.56 -32.46
N ASP A 488 -5.41 9.17 -31.35
CA ASP A 488 -4.81 7.85 -31.21
C ASP A 488 -5.96 6.86 -31.05
N LYS A 489 -6.21 6.10 -32.12
CA LYS A 489 -7.39 5.25 -32.31
C LYS A 489 -7.55 4.11 -31.28
N ASP A 490 -6.61 3.95 -30.37
CA ASP A 490 -6.54 2.86 -29.39
C ASP A 490 -6.63 3.31 -27.93
N ALA A 491 -6.83 4.61 -27.65
CA ALA A 491 -6.99 5.09 -26.28
C ALA A 491 -8.46 4.98 -25.84
N HIS A 492 -8.81 3.90 -25.11
CA HIS A 492 -10.08 3.83 -24.38
C HIS A 492 -10.24 5.07 -23.49
N PRO A 493 -11.45 5.67 -23.40
CA PRO A 493 -11.67 6.81 -22.51
C PRO A 493 -11.26 6.41 -21.09
N PRO A 494 -10.52 7.28 -20.36
CA PRO A 494 -10.09 6.94 -19.02
C PRO A 494 -11.33 6.70 -18.15
N VAL A 495 -11.41 5.51 -17.54
CA VAL A 495 -12.48 5.20 -16.58
C VAL A 495 -12.35 6.20 -15.43
N GLN A 496 -13.38 7.01 -15.21
CA GLN A 496 -13.45 8.01 -14.15
C GLN A 496 -14.77 7.86 -13.40
N GLY A 497 -14.76 8.18 -12.10
CA GLY A 497 -15.97 8.23 -11.28
C GLY A 497 -16.58 6.87 -10.91
N VAL A 498 -15.95 5.77 -11.30
CA VAL A 498 -16.34 4.41 -10.89
C VAL A 498 -15.40 3.94 -9.79
N LEU A 499 -15.94 3.41 -8.69
CA LEU A 499 -15.12 2.80 -7.64
C LEU A 499 -14.52 1.49 -8.14
N ARG A 500 -13.20 1.46 -8.29
CA ARG A 500 -12.48 0.29 -8.78
C ARG A 500 -11.18 0.09 -8.00
N GLU A 501 -10.93 -1.17 -7.67
CA GLU A 501 -9.67 -1.61 -7.12
C GLU A 501 -8.61 -1.84 -8.21
N VAL A 502 -7.38 -1.45 -7.91
CA VAL A 502 -6.18 -1.80 -8.68
C VAL A 502 -5.19 -2.47 -7.74
N GLU A 503 -4.72 -3.65 -8.13
CA GLU A 503 -3.72 -4.39 -7.37
C GLU A 503 -2.34 -3.72 -7.49
N SER A 504 -1.59 -3.75 -6.40
CA SER A 504 -0.22 -3.25 -6.33
C SER A 504 0.68 -4.32 -5.74
N LEU A 505 1.92 -4.38 -6.21
CA LEU A 505 2.98 -5.18 -5.61
C LEU A 505 3.55 -4.56 -4.33
N GLY A 506 3.06 -3.38 -3.94
CA GLY A 506 3.39 -2.68 -2.71
C GLY A 506 4.54 -1.69 -2.83
N PRO A 507 4.84 -0.95 -1.74
CA PRO A 507 5.85 0.10 -1.75
C PRO A 507 7.25 -0.39 -2.13
N TRP A 508 7.66 -1.58 -1.65
CA TRP A 508 8.95 -2.19 -1.98
C TRP A 508 9.20 -2.26 -3.49
N ALA A 509 8.29 -2.88 -4.23
CA ALA A 509 8.46 -3.11 -5.66
C ALA A 509 8.56 -1.79 -6.44
N GLY A 510 7.79 -0.77 -6.03
CA GLY A 510 7.84 0.56 -6.63
C GLY A 510 9.17 1.27 -6.35
N ALA A 511 9.66 1.19 -5.12
CA ALA A 511 10.96 1.74 -4.75
C ALA A 511 12.09 1.04 -5.52
N SER A 512 12.10 -0.29 -5.55
CA SER A 512 13.08 -1.12 -6.27
C SER A 512 13.12 -0.80 -7.76
N LEU A 513 11.95 -0.62 -8.38
CA LEU A 513 11.84 -0.21 -9.78
C LEU A 513 12.36 1.21 -10.00
N LEU A 514 11.98 2.17 -9.15
CA LEU A 514 12.43 3.56 -9.29
C LEU A 514 13.95 3.67 -9.11
N THR A 515 14.51 2.95 -8.14
CA THR A 515 15.94 2.96 -7.85
C THR A 515 16.75 2.28 -8.94
N SER A 516 16.27 1.18 -9.52
CA SER A 516 16.95 0.49 -10.63
C SER A 516 16.94 1.32 -11.92
N LEU A 517 15.91 2.15 -12.13
CA LEU A 517 15.88 3.15 -13.20
C LEU A 517 16.83 4.36 -12.94
N LYS A 518 17.52 4.38 -11.80
CA LYS A 518 18.42 5.47 -11.37
C LYS A 518 17.78 6.86 -11.42
N ILE A 519 16.46 6.91 -11.21
CA ILE A 519 15.72 8.18 -11.10
C ILE A 519 16.11 8.84 -9.78
N ARG A 520 16.55 10.10 -9.84
CA ARG A 520 16.87 10.86 -8.63
C ARG A 520 15.59 11.16 -7.86
N GLY A 521 15.58 10.82 -6.58
CA GLY A 521 14.49 11.16 -5.68
C GLY A 521 14.41 12.68 -5.47
N LEU A 522 13.23 13.16 -5.09
CA LEU A 522 13.02 14.57 -4.74
C LEU A 522 13.81 14.97 -3.47
N VAL A 523 13.94 14.02 -2.55
CA VAL A 523 14.61 14.21 -1.26
C VAL A 523 15.87 13.34 -1.23
N GLU A 524 17.02 13.95 -1.53
CA GLU A 524 18.34 13.35 -1.39
C GLU A 524 19.14 14.14 -0.35
N ILE A 525 19.58 13.46 0.69
CA ILE A 525 20.26 14.05 1.85
C ILE A 525 21.71 13.58 1.83
N GLU A 526 22.64 14.51 1.68
CA GLU A 526 24.07 14.24 1.82
C GLU A 526 24.49 14.27 3.29
N ARG A 527 25.38 13.35 3.68
CA ARG A 527 25.85 13.21 5.06
C ARG A 527 26.44 14.49 5.63
N GLU A 528 27.32 15.15 4.89
CA GLU A 528 28.03 16.34 5.38
C GLU A 528 27.06 17.49 5.67
N LYS A 529 26.08 17.70 4.77
CA LYS A 529 25.03 18.71 4.94
C LYS A 529 24.13 18.41 6.14
N TYR A 530 23.75 17.15 6.31
CA TYR A 530 22.95 16.74 7.47
C TYR A 530 23.71 16.90 8.79
N LEU A 531 24.99 16.56 8.84
CA LEU A 531 25.79 16.71 10.07
C LEU A 531 26.03 18.18 10.46
N GLN A 532 26.04 19.10 9.48
CA GLN A 532 26.20 20.54 9.74
C GLN A 532 24.93 21.19 10.28
N HIS A 533 23.77 20.87 9.71
CA HIS A 533 22.53 21.62 9.94
C HIS A 533 21.39 20.78 10.55
N GLY A 534 21.55 19.46 10.63
CA GLY A 534 20.49 18.52 11.00
C GLY A 534 19.28 18.64 10.07
N LEU A 535 18.11 18.34 10.62
CA LEU A 535 16.84 18.47 9.90
C LEU A 535 16.47 19.94 9.60
N ALA A 536 16.96 20.88 10.42
CA ALA A 536 16.71 22.32 10.25
C ALA A 536 17.43 22.93 9.02
N GLY A 537 18.37 22.20 8.43
CA GLY A 537 19.03 22.59 7.17
C GLY A 537 18.20 22.38 5.91
N ALA A 538 17.04 21.72 6.01
CA ALA A 538 16.15 21.51 4.88
C ALA A 538 15.44 22.83 4.50
N SER A 539 15.48 23.19 3.21
CA SER A 539 14.65 24.28 2.71
C SER A 539 13.18 23.87 2.72
N ARG A 540 12.34 24.76 3.27
CA ARG A 540 10.88 24.63 3.34
C ARG A 540 10.17 25.05 2.05
N ASP A 541 10.91 25.33 0.97
CA ASP A 541 10.34 25.87 -0.26
C ASP A 541 9.47 24.83 -1.01
N LEU A 542 8.20 24.71 -0.59
CA LEU A 542 7.11 24.08 -1.33
C LEU A 542 6.59 24.96 -2.48
N GLU A 543 7.02 26.22 -2.56
CA GLU A 543 6.58 27.17 -3.58
C GLU A 543 7.66 27.39 -4.65
N HIS A 544 7.70 26.57 -5.69
CA HIS A 544 8.07 27.07 -7.03
C HIS A 544 7.31 26.29 -8.09
N GLY A 545 6.20 26.89 -8.55
CA GLY A 545 5.72 26.66 -9.89
C GLY A 545 6.91 26.84 -10.85
N HIS A 546 7.20 25.80 -11.61
CA HIS A 546 8.24 25.81 -12.63
C HIS A 546 7.85 26.81 -13.73
N ALA A 547 8.22 28.08 -13.58
CA ALA A 547 8.55 28.89 -14.72
C ALA A 547 9.98 28.50 -15.10
N PRO A 548 10.23 27.85 -16.26
CA PRO A 548 11.59 27.70 -16.74
C PRO A 548 12.12 29.10 -17.02
N ASP A 549 12.98 29.61 -16.14
CA ASP A 549 13.66 30.89 -16.35
C ASP A 549 14.54 30.76 -17.60
N ARG A 550 14.00 31.21 -18.73
CA ARG A 550 14.72 31.34 -20.01
C ARG A 550 15.67 32.53 -19.96
N ARG A 551 16.55 32.58 -18.96
CA ARG A 551 17.70 33.48 -18.95
C ARG A 551 18.97 32.68 -19.13
N SER A 552 19.27 32.47 -20.40
CA SER A 552 20.62 32.29 -20.93
C SER A 552 21.54 33.36 -20.32
N GLY A 553 22.46 32.91 -19.47
CA GLY A 553 23.41 33.79 -18.79
C GLY A 553 24.34 32.97 -17.90
N LEU A 554 25.51 32.67 -18.45
CA LEU A 554 26.66 32.03 -17.81
C LEU A 554 26.88 32.55 -16.38
N ARG A 555 26.40 31.80 -15.37
CA ARG A 555 26.84 31.91 -13.98
C ARG A 555 27.52 30.62 -13.59
N THR A 556 28.82 30.74 -13.40
CA THR A 556 29.72 29.79 -12.76
C THR A 556 29.16 29.39 -11.40
N GLY A 557 28.93 28.08 -11.19
CA GLY A 557 28.94 27.40 -9.89
C GLY A 557 28.24 28.09 -8.71
N GLY A 558 26.95 28.41 -8.84
CA GLY A 558 26.11 28.68 -7.68
C GLY A 558 25.71 27.35 -7.04
N ASP A 559 26.26 27.08 -5.86
CA ASP A 559 25.97 25.89 -5.05
C ASP A 559 24.45 25.71 -4.91
N ARG A 560 23.89 24.62 -5.43
CA ARG A 560 22.49 24.23 -5.18
C ARG A 560 22.42 23.65 -3.77
N SER A 561 22.76 24.48 -2.78
CA SER A 561 23.03 24.09 -1.39
C SER A 561 21.78 23.79 -0.55
N SER A 562 20.59 23.83 -1.14
CA SER A 562 19.32 23.53 -0.46
C SER A 562 18.80 22.16 -0.85
N TRP A 563 18.75 21.23 0.10
CA TRP A 563 17.93 20.01 0.00
C TRP A 563 16.58 20.27 0.68
N THR A 564 15.51 19.59 0.25
CA THR A 564 14.15 19.78 0.77
C THR A 564 13.65 18.50 1.43
N LEU A 565 12.78 18.64 2.43
CA LEU A 565 12.05 17.51 3.00
C LEU A 565 10.73 17.23 2.28
N ALA A 566 10.37 18.00 1.24
CA ALA A 566 9.13 17.81 0.48
C ALA A 566 7.90 17.57 1.39
N GLY A 567 7.24 16.42 1.26
CA GLY A 567 6.07 16.04 2.08
C GLY A 567 6.35 15.84 3.57
N TRP A 568 7.62 15.81 3.99
CA TRP A 568 8.06 15.72 5.39
C TRP A 568 8.48 17.08 6.00
N GLY A 569 8.40 18.18 5.25
CA GLY A 569 8.92 19.52 5.62
C GLY A 569 7.97 20.46 6.36
#